data_AF-A0A7S0INB3-F1
#
_entry.id   AF-A0A7S0INB3-F1
#
_cell.length_a   1.000
_cell.length_b   1.000
_cell.length_c   1.000
_cell.angle_alpha   90.00
_cell.angle_beta   90.00
_cell.angle_gamma   90.00
#
_symmetry.space_group_name_H-M   'P 1'
#
loop_
_entity.id
_entity.type
_entity.pdbx_description
1 polymer ?
#
loop_
_entity_poly.entity_id
_entity_poly.type
_entity_poly.pdbx_seq_one_letter_code
_entity_poly.pdbx_strand_id
1 'polypeptide(L)'
;VVGIETSEYAGVLGGTQQRVTAVRTACGQRVATSHVVNACGGWAAEVSAMVGAPLPLLPMKHAYVVTEAIAGMHGGLPNVRDHDLSIYLKAQGGAMALGGYEQNPEFCAALAADFSFGLYELDWETFMQNSEGHIKRCPAVEQTGIASTVCGPESFTPDHKPLVGPQPGVH
;
A
#
# COMPACT_ATOMS: atom_id res chain seq x y z
N VAL A 1 -6.83 -10.82 -13.25
CA VAL A 1 -7.88 -10.37 -14.20
C VAL A 1 -7.18 -9.79 -15.41
N VAL A 2 -7.64 -10.06 -16.62
CA VAL A 2 -7.03 -9.50 -17.86
C VAL A 2 -7.98 -8.57 -18.61
N GLY A 3 -9.22 -8.44 -18.16
CA GLY A 3 -10.18 -7.49 -18.69
C GLY A 3 -11.50 -7.51 -17.94
N ILE A 4 -12.21 -6.39 -18.00
CA ILE A 4 -13.57 -6.23 -17.50
C ILE A 4 -14.44 -5.86 -18.71
N GLU A 5 -15.49 -6.62 -18.96
CA GLU A 5 -16.41 -6.36 -20.05
C GLU A 5 -17.54 -5.44 -19.58
N THR A 6 -17.76 -4.36 -20.32
CA THR A 6 -18.86 -3.43 -20.06
C THR A 6 -19.78 -3.31 -21.28
N SER A 7 -21.03 -2.95 -21.02
CA SER A 7 -22.00 -2.54 -22.05
C SER A 7 -22.41 -1.10 -21.78
N GLU A 8 -22.53 -0.30 -22.84
CA GLU A 8 -22.96 1.10 -22.73
C GLU A 8 -24.48 1.24 -22.69
N TYR A 9 -24.96 2.23 -21.95
CA TYR A 9 -26.37 2.63 -21.93
C TYR A 9 -26.51 4.13 -21.69
N ALA A 10 -27.63 4.70 -22.12
CA ALA A 10 -27.92 6.12 -21.91
C ALA A 10 -28.22 6.41 -20.44
N GLY A 11 -27.51 7.37 -19.86
CA GLY A 11 -27.75 7.83 -18.49
C GLY A 11 -29.04 8.65 -18.38
N VAL A 12 -29.73 8.53 -17.23
CA VAL A 12 -31.01 9.23 -16.96
C VAL A 12 -30.86 10.76 -17.00
N LEU A 13 -29.66 11.28 -16.70
CA LEU A 13 -29.34 12.71 -16.72
C LEU A 13 -28.57 13.14 -17.99
N GLY A 14 -28.52 12.29 -19.01
CA GLY A 14 -27.66 12.47 -20.19
C GLY A 14 -26.28 11.84 -20.03
N GLY A 15 -25.56 11.66 -21.16
CA GLY A 15 -24.27 10.98 -21.22
C GLY A 15 -24.37 9.45 -21.34
N THR A 16 -23.23 8.81 -21.58
CA THR A 16 -23.10 7.35 -21.67
C THR A 16 -22.63 6.81 -20.33
N GLN A 17 -23.31 5.77 -19.83
CA GLN A 17 -22.86 5.01 -18.66
C GLN A 17 -22.44 3.61 -19.08
N GLN A 18 -21.54 3.01 -18.32
CA GLN A 18 -21.09 1.65 -18.51
C GLN A 18 -21.73 0.73 -17.48
N ARG A 19 -22.09 -0.48 -17.89
CA ARG A 19 -22.52 -1.55 -17.00
C ARG A 19 -21.59 -2.75 -17.11
N VAL A 20 -21.09 -3.28 -16.01
CA VAL A 20 -20.31 -4.52 -15.98
C VAL A 20 -21.17 -5.71 -16.39
N THR A 21 -20.62 -6.57 -17.26
CA THR A 21 -21.30 -7.79 -17.74
C THR A 21 -20.50 -9.06 -17.51
N ALA A 22 -19.16 -8.95 -17.45
CA ALA A 22 -18.28 -10.07 -17.15
C ALA A 22 -16.86 -9.63 -16.79
N VAL A 23 -16.09 -10.58 -16.26
CA VAL A 23 -14.64 -10.49 -16.08
C VAL A 23 -13.96 -11.57 -16.91
N ARG A 24 -12.84 -11.22 -17.56
CA ARG A 24 -11.95 -12.16 -18.24
C ARG A 24 -10.76 -12.50 -17.35
N THR A 25 -10.50 -13.79 -17.21
CA THR A 25 -9.33 -14.29 -16.46
C THR A 25 -8.18 -14.62 -17.41
N ALA A 26 -6.96 -14.69 -16.88
CA ALA A 26 -5.77 -15.02 -17.66
C ALA A 26 -5.83 -16.44 -18.28
N CYS A 27 -6.57 -17.37 -17.65
CA CYS A 27 -6.80 -18.71 -18.18
C CYS A 27 -7.92 -18.77 -19.25
N GLY A 28 -8.39 -17.63 -19.74
CA GLY A 28 -9.37 -17.54 -20.82
C GLY A 28 -10.83 -17.71 -20.39
N GLN A 29 -11.11 -17.84 -19.08
CA GLN A 29 -12.49 -17.95 -18.60
C GLN A 29 -13.19 -16.60 -18.65
N ARG A 30 -14.46 -16.63 -19.04
CA ARG A 30 -15.40 -15.50 -18.94
C ARG A 30 -16.36 -15.76 -17.79
N VAL A 31 -16.26 -14.95 -16.74
CA VAL A 31 -17.14 -15.04 -15.57
C VAL A 31 -18.22 -13.97 -15.72
N ALA A 32 -19.46 -14.38 -16.01
CA ALA A 32 -20.59 -13.46 -16.10
C ALA A 32 -20.93 -12.90 -14.72
N THR A 33 -21.00 -11.58 -14.61
CA THR A 33 -21.35 -10.88 -13.37
C THR A 33 -21.86 -9.48 -13.69
N SER A 34 -22.78 -8.98 -12.87
CA SER A 34 -23.23 -7.59 -12.93
C SER A 34 -22.40 -6.66 -12.06
N HIS A 35 -21.50 -7.18 -11.21
CA HIS A 35 -20.72 -6.39 -10.26
C HIS A 35 -19.29 -6.90 -10.17
N VAL A 36 -18.34 -5.96 -10.01
CA VAL A 36 -16.93 -6.22 -9.72
C VAL A 36 -16.50 -5.31 -8.59
N VAL A 37 -15.79 -5.87 -7.61
CA VAL A 37 -15.15 -5.10 -6.53
C VAL A 37 -13.65 -5.08 -6.82
N ASN A 38 -13.10 -3.89 -7.03
CA ASN A 38 -11.66 -3.72 -7.21
C ASN A 38 -10.98 -3.64 -5.83
N ALA A 39 -10.40 -4.77 -5.40
CA ALA A 39 -9.63 -4.88 -4.16
C ALA A 39 -8.16 -5.28 -4.46
N CYS A 40 -7.62 -4.81 -5.59
CA CYS A 40 -6.34 -5.28 -6.13
C CYS A 40 -5.11 -4.53 -5.58
N GLY A 41 -5.19 -3.92 -4.40
CA GLY A 41 -4.06 -3.24 -3.76
C GLY A 41 -3.37 -2.23 -4.70
N GLY A 42 -2.04 -2.31 -4.82
CA GLY A 42 -1.27 -1.42 -5.70
C GLY A 42 -1.56 -1.54 -7.19
N TRP A 43 -2.19 -2.63 -7.63
CA TRP A 43 -2.66 -2.79 -9.01
C TRP A 43 -4.07 -2.24 -9.24
N ALA A 44 -4.73 -1.68 -8.22
CA ALA A 44 -6.11 -1.22 -8.35
C ALA A 44 -6.25 -0.12 -9.43
N ALA A 45 -5.26 0.76 -9.59
CA ALA A 45 -5.27 1.77 -10.65
C ALA A 45 -5.26 1.13 -12.05
N GLU A 46 -4.42 0.11 -12.28
CA GLU A 46 -4.34 -0.63 -13.55
C GLU A 46 -5.64 -1.38 -13.86
N VAL A 47 -6.22 -2.03 -12.86
CA VAL A 47 -7.51 -2.74 -13.00
C VAL A 47 -8.64 -1.77 -13.34
N SER A 48 -8.67 -0.60 -12.71
CA SER A 48 -9.71 0.41 -12.96
C SER A 48 -9.56 1.07 -14.34
N ALA A 49 -8.33 1.19 -14.85
CA ALA A 49 -8.07 1.66 -16.20
C ALA A 49 -8.66 0.74 -17.29
N MET A 50 -8.89 -0.56 -17.00
CA MET A 50 -9.53 -1.50 -17.94
C MET A 50 -10.96 -1.10 -18.33
N VAL A 51 -11.63 -0.27 -17.52
CA VAL A 51 -12.95 0.29 -17.80
C VAL A 51 -12.91 1.81 -18.03
N GLY A 52 -11.73 2.37 -18.30
CA GLY A 52 -11.57 3.81 -18.55
C GLY A 52 -11.82 4.70 -17.32
N ALA A 53 -11.69 4.14 -16.11
CA ALA A 53 -11.95 4.83 -14.85
C ALA A 53 -10.68 4.94 -14.00
N PRO A 54 -9.73 5.85 -14.30
CA PRO A 54 -8.47 5.94 -13.56
C PRO A 54 -8.69 6.31 -12.08
N LEU A 55 -7.90 5.72 -11.19
CA LEU A 55 -7.91 6.01 -9.75
C LEU A 55 -6.69 6.87 -9.35
N PRO A 56 -6.85 7.84 -8.43
CA PRO A 56 -5.73 8.60 -7.88
C PRO A 56 -5.01 7.77 -6.81
N LEU A 57 -4.37 6.68 -7.23
CA LEU A 57 -3.65 5.75 -6.35
C LEU A 57 -2.24 5.56 -6.88
N LEU A 58 -1.25 5.72 -6.00
CA LEU A 58 0.16 5.60 -6.35
C LEU A 58 0.87 4.65 -5.39
N PRO A 59 1.52 3.58 -5.88
CA PRO A 59 2.39 2.76 -5.06
C PRO A 59 3.73 3.47 -4.80
N MET A 60 4.24 3.35 -3.58
CA MET A 60 5.58 3.79 -3.19
C MET A 60 6.28 2.67 -2.40
N LYS A 61 7.61 2.67 -2.40
CA LYS A 61 8.36 1.82 -1.49
C LYS A 61 8.22 2.37 -0.07
N HIS A 62 7.79 1.52 0.85
CA HIS A 62 7.66 1.83 2.25
C HIS A 62 8.44 0.83 3.08
N ALA A 63 9.19 1.34 4.06
CA ALA A 63 10.14 0.55 4.81
C ALA A 63 9.91 0.56 6.32
N TYR A 64 10.26 -0.55 6.94
CA TYR A 64 10.58 -0.62 8.37
C TYR A 64 11.72 -1.61 8.61
N VAL A 65 12.44 -1.41 9.70
CA VAL A 65 13.42 -2.36 10.20
C VAL A 65 12.92 -3.00 11.48
N VAL A 66 13.28 -4.24 11.72
CA VAL A 66 13.02 -4.93 12.98
C VAL A 66 14.33 -5.01 13.73
N THR A 67 14.35 -4.50 14.96
CA THR A 67 15.53 -4.55 15.83
C THR A 67 15.83 -5.98 16.28
N GLU A 68 17.05 -6.20 16.78
CA GLU A 68 17.30 -7.30 17.72
C GLU A 68 16.51 -7.11 19.02
N ALA A 69 16.61 -8.08 19.93
CA ALA A 69 15.90 -8.01 21.21
C ALA A 69 16.42 -6.85 22.08
N ILE A 70 15.49 -6.05 22.60
CA ILE A 70 15.78 -4.93 23.51
C ILE A 70 15.37 -5.35 24.93
N ALA A 71 16.27 -5.15 25.90
CA ALA A 71 15.98 -5.47 27.30
C ALA A 71 14.73 -4.71 27.80
N GLY A 72 13.78 -5.45 28.39
CA GLY A 72 12.52 -4.90 28.89
C GLY A 72 11.40 -4.76 27.84
N MET A 73 11.68 -5.01 26.55
CA MET A 73 10.66 -5.06 25.51
C MET A 73 9.82 -6.34 25.62
N HIS A 74 8.51 -6.21 25.51
CA HIS A 74 7.58 -7.34 25.43
C HIS A 74 6.37 -6.99 24.54
N GLY A 75 5.71 -8.00 23.98
CA GLY A 75 4.58 -7.82 23.06
C GLY A 75 3.31 -7.21 23.65
N GLY A 76 3.31 -6.86 24.94
CA GLY A 76 2.20 -6.17 25.61
C GLY A 76 2.36 -4.65 25.65
N LEU A 77 3.46 -4.12 25.12
CA LEU A 77 3.71 -2.68 25.04
C LEU A 77 2.87 -2.05 23.93
N PRO A 78 2.46 -0.78 24.09
CA PRO A 78 1.67 -0.08 23.08
C PRO A 78 2.52 0.22 21.83
N ASN A 79 1.84 0.30 20.69
CA ASN A 79 2.43 0.89 19.50
C ASN A 79 2.42 2.41 19.63
N VAL A 80 3.49 3.05 19.17
CA VAL A 80 3.65 4.50 19.22
C VAL A 80 3.63 5.04 17.80
N ARG A 81 2.88 6.13 17.60
CA ARG A 81 2.95 6.95 16.41
C ARG A 81 3.31 8.36 16.84
N ASP A 82 4.36 8.91 16.25
CA ASP A 82 4.74 10.30 16.43
C ASP A 82 4.64 11.02 15.09
N HIS A 83 3.66 11.90 14.97
CA HIS A 83 3.41 12.66 13.76
C HIS A 83 4.42 13.80 13.56
N ASP A 84 4.97 14.37 14.63
CA ASP A 84 5.92 15.49 14.53
C ASP A 84 7.28 15.01 14.01
N LEU A 85 7.64 13.77 14.34
CA LEU A 85 8.86 13.11 13.86
C LEU A 85 8.62 12.20 12.65
N SER A 86 7.39 12.10 12.16
CA SER A 86 7.00 11.20 11.06
C SER A 86 7.41 9.73 11.26
N ILE A 87 7.36 9.20 12.49
CA ILE A 87 7.77 7.83 12.81
C ILE A 87 6.67 7.02 13.48
N TYR A 88 6.80 5.70 13.39
CA TYR A 88 6.08 4.76 14.23
C TYR A 88 7.02 3.69 14.80
N LEU A 89 6.66 3.21 15.99
CA LEU A 89 7.37 2.16 16.71
C LEU A 89 6.33 1.11 17.12
N LYS A 90 6.53 -0.13 16.70
CA LYS A 90 5.61 -1.23 16.97
C LYS A 90 6.32 -2.31 17.79
N ALA A 91 5.78 -2.64 18.96
CA ALA A 91 6.33 -3.72 19.78
C ALA A 91 6.11 -5.07 19.09
N GLN A 92 7.15 -5.90 19.06
CA GLN A 92 7.13 -7.22 18.42
C GLN A 92 7.88 -8.24 19.28
N GLY A 93 7.18 -8.79 20.27
CA GLY A 93 7.83 -9.67 21.26
C GLY A 93 8.92 -8.91 22.01
N GLY A 94 10.15 -9.42 21.98
CA GLY A 94 11.32 -8.73 22.55
C GLY A 94 11.96 -7.69 21.63
N ALA A 95 11.48 -7.54 20.40
CA ALA A 95 12.02 -6.61 19.40
C ALA A 95 11.04 -5.45 19.13
N MET A 96 11.47 -4.54 18.27
CA MET A 96 10.66 -3.41 17.81
C MET A 96 10.74 -3.28 16.29
N ALA A 97 9.60 -3.05 15.64
CA ALA A 97 9.57 -2.60 14.26
C ALA A 97 9.58 -1.06 14.24
N LEU A 98 10.56 -0.50 13.55
CA LEU A 98 10.82 0.93 13.41
C LEU A 98 10.56 1.31 11.96
N GLY A 99 9.55 2.15 11.73
CA GLY A 99 9.31 2.71 10.41
C GLY A 99 8.99 4.19 10.48
N GLY A 100 8.92 4.80 9.31
CA GLY A 100 8.69 6.23 9.19
C GLY A 100 8.07 6.57 7.86
N TYR A 101 7.80 7.86 7.66
CA TYR A 101 7.40 8.41 6.38
C TYR A 101 8.41 9.49 6.03
N GLU A 102 9.23 9.20 5.03
CA GLU A 102 10.33 10.02 4.58
C GLU A 102 9.82 11.21 3.75
N GLN A 103 10.57 12.31 3.72
CA GLN A 103 10.19 13.49 2.94
C GLN A 103 10.44 13.31 1.43
N ASN A 104 11.26 12.34 1.06
CA ASN A 104 11.64 11.98 -0.30
C ASN A 104 11.20 10.55 -0.67
N PRO A 105 9.89 10.24 -0.68
CA PRO A 105 9.43 8.88 -0.93
C PRO A 105 9.86 8.39 -2.32
N GLU A 106 10.21 7.10 -2.42
CA GLU A 106 10.50 6.47 -3.70
C GLU A 106 9.21 5.90 -4.31
N PHE A 107 8.70 6.56 -5.34
CA PHE A 107 7.49 6.11 -6.03
C PHE A 107 7.77 4.95 -6.98
N CYS A 108 6.85 3.98 -7.00
CA CYS A 108 6.86 2.90 -7.99
C CYS A 108 6.14 3.37 -9.26
N ALA A 109 6.84 3.47 -10.39
CA ALA A 109 6.23 3.84 -11.67
C ALA A 109 5.13 2.85 -12.11
N ALA A 110 5.36 1.56 -11.87
CA ALA A 110 4.39 0.48 -12.03
C ALA A 110 4.83 -0.70 -11.15
N LEU A 111 3.89 -1.54 -10.72
CA LEU A 111 4.21 -2.80 -10.04
C LEU A 111 4.24 -3.93 -11.06
N ALA A 112 5.25 -4.79 -10.99
CA ALA A 112 5.29 -5.98 -11.85
C ALA A 112 4.06 -6.86 -11.58
N ALA A 113 3.42 -7.35 -12.64
CA ALA A 113 2.15 -8.09 -12.54
C ALA A 113 2.26 -9.41 -11.76
N ASP A 114 3.46 -9.96 -11.64
CA ASP A 114 3.80 -11.19 -10.92
C ASP A 114 4.48 -10.92 -9.57
N PHE A 115 4.68 -9.66 -9.18
CA PHE A 115 5.25 -9.33 -7.88
C PHE A 115 4.31 -9.81 -6.76
N SER A 116 4.78 -10.76 -5.96
CA SER A 116 4.02 -11.30 -4.85
C SER A 116 4.97 -11.82 -3.78
N PHE A 117 4.65 -11.52 -2.52
CA PHE A 117 5.47 -11.91 -1.35
C PHE A 117 6.95 -11.51 -1.44
N GLY A 118 7.29 -10.57 -2.32
CA GLY A 118 8.63 -10.02 -2.50
C GLY A 118 8.84 -8.76 -1.67
N LEU A 119 10.11 -8.44 -1.43
CA LEU A 119 10.55 -7.19 -0.82
C LEU A 119 11.62 -6.57 -1.72
N TYR A 120 11.72 -5.26 -1.67
CA TYR A 120 12.82 -4.52 -2.25
C TYR A 120 14.01 -4.52 -1.29
N GLU A 121 15.20 -4.29 -1.84
CA GLU A 121 16.35 -3.92 -1.01
C GLU A 121 16.06 -2.59 -0.31
N LEU A 122 16.46 -2.51 0.96
CA LEU A 122 16.28 -1.30 1.75
C LEU A 122 17.29 -0.24 1.31
N ASP A 123 16.78 0.93 0.93
CA ASP A 123 17.60 2.13 0.81
C ASP A 123 17.81 2.76 2.20
N TRP A 124 19.03 2.60 2.72
CA TRP A 124 19.42 3.15 4.01
C TRP A 124 19.53 4.67 4.02
N GLU A 125 19.85 5.31 2.89
CA GLU A 125 19.94 6.78 2.84
C GLU A 125 18.56 7.41 3.08
N THR A 126 17.54 6.86 2.41
CA THR A 126 16.15 7.26 2.60
C THR A 126 15.67 6.92 4.02
N PHE A 127 15.83 5.66 4.46
CA PHE A 127 15.34 5.22 5.78
C PHE A 127 15.97 5.99 6.96
N MET A 128 17.25 6.32 6.89
CA MET A 128 17.98 6.93 8.00
C MET A 128 17.54 8.36 8.33
N GLN A 129 16.73 9.02 7.48
CA GLN A 129 16.14 10.33 7.77
C GLN A 129 15.28 10.34 9.04
N ASN A 130 14.70 9.18 9.38
CA ASN A 130 13.80 9.04 10.52
C ASN A 130 14.52 8.53 11.78
N SER A 131 15.79 8.12 11.66
CA SER A 131 16.53 7.40 12.69
C SER A 131 16.74 8.21 13.97
N GLU A 132 17.06 9.50 13.86
CA GLU A 132 17.15 10.41 15.02
C GLU A 132 15.82 10.49 15.78
N GLY A 133 14.70 10.43 15.06
CA GLY A 133 13.37 10.41 15.65
C GLY A 133 13.14 9.13 16.45
N HIS A 134 13.52 7.98 15.90
CA HIS A 134 13.43 6.69 16.61
C HIS A 134 14.27 6.69 17.88
N ILE A 135 15.51 7.16 17.82
CA ILE A 135 16.42 7.27 18.98
C ILE A 135 15.84 8.22 20.03
N LYS A 136 15.31 9.38 19.62
CA LYS A 136 14.69 10.34 20.53
C LYS A 136 13.51 9.75 21.31
N ARG A 137 12.72 8.87 20.70
CA ARG A 137 11.57 8.21 21.36
C ARG A 137 11.94 6.95 22.10
N CYS A 138 12.95 6.21 21.64
CA CYS A 138 13.45 5.01 22.28
C CYS A 138 14.99 5.00 22.24
N PRO A 139 15.67 5.61 23.23
CA PRO A 139 17.13 5.74 23.21
C PRO A 139 17.89 4.42 23.11
N ALA A 140 17.29 3.32 23.58
CA ALA A 140 17.88 1.98 23.46
C ALA A 140 18.13 1.55 22.00
N VAL A 141 17.37 2.10 21.04
CA VAL A 141 17.52 1.80 19.61
C VAL A 141 18.91 2.15 19.09
N GLU A 142 19.54 3.21 19.59
CA GLU A 142 20.86 3.66 19.13
C GLU A 142 21.94 2.57 19.24
N GLN A 143 21.82 1.71 20.26
CA GLN A 143 22.79 0.66 20.57
C GLN A 143 22.27 -0.75 20.22
N THR A 144 21.12 -0.85 19.56
CA THR A 144 20.49 -2.13 19.23
C THR A 144 20.73 -2.49 17.76
N GLY A 145 21.11 -3.73 17.48
CA GLY A 145 21.27 -4.23 16.12
C GLY A 145 19.94 -4.32 15.36
N ILE A 146 20.05 -4.52 14.04
CA ILE A 146 18.90 -4.76 13.15
C ILE A 146 18.85 -6.24 12.81
N ALA A 147 17.74 -6.90 13.13
CA ALA A 147 17.51 -8.31 12.85
C ALA A 147 17.01 -8.56 11.42
N SER A 148 16.18 -7.66 10.88
CA SER A 148 15.67 -7.76 9.51
C SER A 148 15.21 -6.43 8.97
N THR A 149 15.18 -6.31 7.64
CA THR A 149 14.61 -5.17 6.92
C THR A 149 13.36 -5.62 6.17
N VAL A 150 12.39 -4.71 6.05
CA VAL A 150 11.20 -4.92 5.24
C VAL A 150 10.99 -3.65 4.43
N CYS A 151 11.06 -3.77 3.11
CA CYS A 151 10.75 -2.70 2.17
C CYS A 151 9.81 -3.26 1.11
N GLY A 152 8.57 -2.78 1.06
CA GLY A 152 7.55 -3.30 0.16
C GLY A 152 6.73 -2.19 -0.48
N PRO A 153 5.95 -2.50 -1.52
CA PRO A 153 5.07 -1.52 -2.13
C PRO A 153 3.85 -1.28 -1.24
N GLU A 154 3.60 -0.02 -0.90
CA GLU A 154 2.36 0.43 -0.24
C GLU A 154 1.70 1.50 -1.10
N SER A 155 0.36 1.53 -1.13
CA SER A 155 -0.41 2.38 -2.03
C SER A 155 -1.07 3.54 -1.30
N PHE A 156 -0.92 4.74 -1.84
CA PHE A 156 -1.42 5.96 -1.23
C PHE A 156 -2.32 6.74 -2.19
N THR A 157 -3.37 7.32 -1.63
CA THR A 157 -4.15 8.37 -2.28
C THR A 157 -3.61 9.74 -1.86
N PRO A 158 -3.91 10.82 -2.61
CA PRO A 158 -3.47 12.17 -2.25
C PRO A 158 -3.87 12.65 -0.85
N ASP A 159 -4.92 12.07 -0.27
CA ASP A 159 -5.43 12.40 1.06
C ASP A 159 -5.22 11.30 2.11
N HIS A 160 -4.48 10.24 1.76
CA HIS A 160 -4.21 9.05 2.56
C HIS A 160 -5.44 8.24 3.01
N LYS A 161 -6.63 8.51 2.46
CA LYS A 161 -7.85 7.75 2.75
C LYS A 161 -8.06 6.62 1.74
N PRO A 162 -8.70 5.52 2.14
CA PRO A 162 -9.02 4.47 1.19
C PRO A 162 -10.09 4.93 0.19
N LEU A 163 -10.02 4.43 -1.05
CA LEU A 163 -11.06 4.60 -2.05
C LEU A 163 -12.12 3.50 -1.86
N VAL A 164 -13.25 3.86 -1.24
CA VAL A 164 -14.33 2.90 -0.93
C VAL A 164 -15.65 3.43 -1.44
N GLY A 165 -16.27 2.68 -2.35
CA GLY A 165 -17.62 2.97 -2.84
C GLY A 165 -17.82 2.59 -4.31
N PRO A 166 -19.02 2.87 -4.85
CA PRO A 166 -19.31 2.70 -6.27
C PRO A 166 -18.45 3.64 -7.14
N GLN A 167 -17.99 3.15 -8.28
CA GLN A 167 -17.25 3.95 -9.25
C GLN A 167 -18.21 4.82 -10.07
N PRO A 168 -18.08 6.16 -10.06
CA PRO A 168 -18.92 7.01 -10.90
C PRO A 168 -18.78 6.66 -12.39
N GLY A 169 -19.91 6.51 -13.09
CA GLY A 169 -19.96 6.22 -14.52
C GLY A 169 -19.82 4.74 -14.90
N VAL A 170 -19.48 3.86 -13.95
CA VAL A 170 -19.36 2.41 -14.16
C VAL A 170 -20.23 1.67 -13.13
N HIS A 171 -21.28 1.01 -13.61
CA HIS A 171 -22.33 0.38 -12.80
C HIS A 171 -22.36 -1.14 -12.88
#